data_AF-A0A258UBZ7-F1
#
_entry.id   AF-A0A258UBZ7-F1
#
_cell.length_a   1.000
_cell.length_b   1.000
_cell.length_c   1.000
_cell.angle_alpha   90.00
_cell.angle_beta   90.00
_cell.angle_gamma   90.00
#
_symmetry.space_group_name_H-M   'P 1'
#
loop_
_entity.id
_entity.type
_entity.pdbx_description
1 polymer ?
#
loop_
_entity_poly.entity_id
_entity_poly.type
_entity_poly.pdbx_seq_one_letter_code
_entity_poly.pdbx_strand_id
1 'polypeptide(L)'
;MWEFGDGKSLTGTTVRNMYRNPATYTIILQIKNAADVLIHKASVSVKALGQQVTPTAIFSSALPDINYLNNMTFTSRSTVPTGTIVDHLWDWADGTTNNSSNSFMPKNFPKVPEDKTYNVKLIVSANSGCKDTASLNVFVPASYNISGNFTAEQFDACTNEYFVFTPTATGVPAGAVYTWDFADATGLVTGSPVKKQFTYQNDYDVKMTITLKGKIIYQTHKPVRAFGQNIKPKALMLKNVVSSTSTKEIWAFYSQSNIPHGYLTGYRWEMPFNRVDDNFNTIVEQEYTKAATPTNYSVRLIVTSNTGCKDTAVANITVPAK
;
A
#
# COMPACT_ATOMS: atom_id res chain seq x y z
N MET A 1 -13.75 -75.80 -26.31
CA MET A 1 -13.31 -75.29 -24.99
C MET A 1 -12.23 -74.26 -25.22
N TRP A 2 -12.29 -73.17 -24.47
CA TRP A 2 -11.32 -72.07 -24.50
C TRP A 2 -10.53 -72.12 -23.20
N GLU A 3 -9.20 -72.09 -23.30
CA GLU A 3 -8.29 -71.92 -22.16
C GLU A 3 -7.63 -70.55 -22.33
N PHE A 4 -7.79 -69.66 -21.35
CA PHE A 4 -7.39 -68.26 -21.52
C PHE A 4 -5.96 -67.96 -21.05
N GLY A 5 -5.23 -68.96 -20.54
CA GLY A 5 -3.87 -68.80 -20.02
C GLY A 5 -3.79 -68.10 -18.66
N ASP A 6 -4.92 -67.69 -18.07
CA ASP A 6 -5.03 -67.10 -16.73
C ASP A 6 -5.59 -68.10 -15.68
N GLY A 7 -5.63 -69.39 -16.03
CA GLY A 7 -6.21 -70.46 -15.22
C GLY A 7 -7.72 -70.63 -15.40
N LYS A 8 -8.40 -69.80 -16.20
CA LYS A 8 -9.82 -69.97 -16.53
C LYS A 8 -10.02 -70.70 -17.85
N SER A 9 -11.09 -71.49 -17.88
CA SER A 9 -11.57 -72.15 -19.09
C SER A 9 -13.07 -71.97 -19.27
N LEU A 10 -13.53 -71.77 -20.50
CA LEU A 10 -14.95 -71.62 -20.85
C LEU A 10 -15.33 -72.51 -22.03
N THR A 11 -16.61 -72.83 -22.17
CA THR A 11 -17.18 -73.58 -23.30
C THR A 11 -18.19 -72.72 -24.05
N GLY A 12 -18.34 -72.96 -25.35
CA GLY A 12 -19.22 -72.19 -26.23
C GLY A 12 -18.52 -71.75 -27.52
N THR A 13 -19.33 -71.35 -28.50
CA THR A 13 -18.87 -70.80 -29.79
C THR A 13 -18.40 -69.35 -29.66
N THR A 14 -18.92 -68.63 -28.66
CA THR A 14 -18.49 -67.27 -28.30
C THR A 14 -18.43 -67.15 -26.79
N VAL A 15 -17.30 -66.68 -26.28
CA VAL A 15 -17.03 -66.56 -24.84
C VAL A 15 -16.39 -65.20 -24.55
N ARG A 16 -16.49 -64.73 -23.31
CA ARG A 16 -15.85 -63.48 -22.87
C ARG A 16 -15.06 -63.75 -21.59
N ASN A 17 -13.78 -63.32 -21.57
CA ASN A 17 -12.95 -63.34 -20.38
C ASN A 17 -12.37 -61.94 -20.11
N MET A 18 -12.16 -61.61 -18.84
CA MET A 18 -11.51 -60.38 -18.40
C MET A 18 -10.21 -60.71 -17.67
N TYR A 19 -9.12 -60.15 -18.17
CA TYR A 19 -7.79 -60.26 -17.56
C TYR A 19 -7.58 -59.14 -16.54
N ARG A 20 -7.42 -59.50 -15.26
CA ARG A 20 -7.20 -58.52 -14.18
C ARG A 20 -5.77 -58.00 -14.11
N ASN A 21 -4.79 -58.82 -14.48
CA ASN A 21 -3.38 -58.48 -14.40
C ASN A 21 -2.79 -58.22 -15.80
N PRO A 22 -1.86 -57.26 -15.93
CA PRO A 22 -1.15 -57.05 -17.20
C PRO A 22 -0.18 -58.20 -17.45
N ALA A 23 -0.39 -58.94 -18.54
CA ALA A 23 0.52 -59.98 -19.01
C ALA A 23 0.19 -60.34 -20.47
N THR A 24 1.09 -61.06 -21.12
CA THR A 24 0.78 -61.73 -22.39
C THR A 24 0.20 -63.10 -22.07
N TYR A 25 -1.06 -63.31 -22.43
CA TYR A 25 -1.78 -64.56 -22.22
C TYR A 25 -1.89 -65.33 -23.53
N THR A 26 -1.56 -66.62 -23.49
CA THR A 26 -1.76 -67.53 -24.63
C THR A 26 -3.15 -68.16 -24.51
N ILE A 27 -4.04 -67.79 -25.41
CA ILE A 27 -5.39 -68.34 -25.50
C ILE A 27 -5.34 -69.58 -26.39
N ILE A 28 -5.91 -70.68 -25.93
CA ILE A 28 -5.97 -71.95 -26.65
C ILE A 28 -7.45 -72.30 -26.89
N LEU A 29 -7.81 -72.49 -28.16
CA LEU A 29 -9.09 -73.08 -28.56
C LEU A 29 -8.89 -74.56 -28.83
N GLN A 30 -9.61 -75.41 -28.11
CA GLN A 30 -9.69 -76.85 -28.33
C GLN A 30 -11.08 -77.21 -28.85
N ILE A 31 -11.13 -77.84 -30.02
CA ILE A 31 -12.37 -78.38 -30.59
C ILE A 31 -12.31 -79.91 -30.41
N LYS A 32 -13.35 -80.50 -29.83
CA LYS A 32 -13.48 -81.94 -29.63
C LYS A 32 -14.74 -82.45 -30.33
N ASN A 33 -14.74 -83.72 -30.73
CA ASN A 33 -15.93 -84.38 -31.27
C ASN A 33 -16.86 -84.90 -30.16
N ALA A 34 -17.97 -85.54 -30.53
CA ALA A 34 -18.95 -86.08 -29.57
C ALA A 34 -18.41 -87.20 -28.66
N ALA A 35 -17.28 -87.83 -29.02
CA ALA A 35 -16.58 -88.82 -28.22
C ALA A 35 -15.47 -88.20 -27.34
N ASP A 36 -15.48 -86.88 -27.16
CA ASP A 36 -14.49 -86.07 -26.42
C ASP A 36 -13.04 -86.18 -26.97
N VAL A 37 -12.87 -86.62 -28.22
CA VAL A 37 -11.57 -86.67 -28.90
C VAL A 37 -11.25 -85.30 -29.49
N LEU A 38 -10.04 -84.80 -29.21
CA LEU A 38 -9.52 -83.55 -29.75
C LEU A 38 -9.40 -83.64 -31.29
N ILE A 39 -10.15 -82.79 -32.00
CA ILE A 39 -10.13 -82.71 -33.46
C ILE A 39 -9.28 -81.54 -33.98
N HIS A 40 -9.19 -80.45 -33.21
CA HIS A 40 -8.40 -79.29 -33.60
C HIS A 40 -7.94 -78.49 -32.40
N LYS A 41 -6.77 -77.85 -32.53
CA LYS A 41 -6.20 -76.95 -31.54
C LYS A 41 -5.61 -75.73 -32.23
N ALA A 42 -6.03 -74.55 -31.82
CA ALA A 42 -5.47 -73.28 -32.26
C ALA A 42 -5.04 -72.46 -31.04
N SER A 43 -4.02 -71.61 -31.21
CA SER A 43 -3.58 -70.69 -30.16
C SER A 43 -3.33 -69.30 -30.69
N VAL A 44 -3.57 -68.30 -29.84
CA VAL A 44 -3.26 -66.89 -30.11
C VAL A 44 -2.74 -66.24 -28.85
N SER A 45 -1.71 -65.41 -28.98
CA SER A 45 -1.18 -64.63 -27.85
C SER A 45 -1.84 -63.25 -27.83
N VAL A 46 -2.39 -62.87 -26.68
CA VAL A 46 -3.01 -61.56 -26.45
C VAL A 46 -2.27 -60.86 -25.33
N LYS A 47 -1.78 -59.64 -25.59
CA LYS A 47 -1.24 -58.76 -24.55
C LYS A 47 -2.38 -58.06 -23.84
N ALA A 48 -2.69 -58.49 -22.62
CA ALA A 48 -3.66 -57.81 -21.77
C ALA A 48 -3.00 -56.66 -21.00
N LEU A 49 -3.70 -55.54 -20.88
CA LEU A 49 -3.25 -54.38 -20.10
C LEU A 49 -3.68 -54.44 -18.62
N GLY A 50 -4.33 -55.54 -18.21
CA GLY A 50 -4.94 -55.68 -16.89
C GLY A 50 -6.22 -54.85 -16.72
N GLN A 51 -6.73 -54.80 -15.49
CA GLN A 51 -7.88 -53.98 -15.15
C GLN A 51 -7.52 -52.49 -15.23
N GLN A 52 -8.17 -51.78 -16.14
CA GLN A 52 -8.06 -50.34 -16.23
C GLN A 52 -8.95 -49.69 -15.18
N VAL A 53 -8.34 -48.93 -14.28
CA VAL A 53 -9.06 -48.17 -13.25
C VAL A 53 -8.77 -46.69 -13.46
N THR A 54 -9.84 -45.91 -13.51
CA THR A 54 -9.77 -44.45 -13.56
C THR A 54 -9.28 -43.93 -12.22
N PRO A 55 -8.27 -43.05 -12.19
CA PRO A 55 -7.94 -42.32 -10.97
C PRO A 55 -9.12 -41.41 -10.58
N THR A 56 -9.12 -40.93 -9.34
CA THR A 56 -10.00 -39.85 -8.86
C THR A 56 -9.14 -38.61 -8.63
N ALA A 57 -9.33 -37.60 -9.48
CA ALA A 57 -8.60 -36.35 -9.42
C ALA A 57 -9.15 -35.47 -8.30
N ILE A 58 -8.29 -35.04 -7.38
CA ILE A 58 -8.60 -34.07 -6.32
C ILE A 58 -7.34 -33.25 -6.04
N PHE A 59 -7.49 -31.95 -5.80
CA PHE A 59 -6.41 -31.12 -5.30
C PHE A 59 -6.92 -30.00 -4.39
N SER A 60 -5.99 -29.43 -3.64
CA SER A 60 -6.20 -28.24 -2.80
C SER A 60 -5.23 -27.14 -3.18
N SER A 61 -5.63 -25.89 -2.98
CA SER A 61 -4.76 -24.71 -3.11
C SER A 61 -4.51 -24.06 -1.75
N ALA A 62 -3.34 -23.44 -1.57
CA ALA A 62 -3.02 -22.63 -0.42
C ALA A 62 -2.38 -21.30 -0.84
N LEU A 63 -2.62 -20.27 -0.04
CA LEU A 63 -1.95 -18.98 -0.18
C LEU A 63 -0.86 -18.88 0.90
N PRO A 64 0.42 -19.04 0.56
CA PRO A 64 1.51 -19.05 1.54
C PRO A 64 1.78 -17.67 2.17
N ASP A 65 1.53 -16.58 1.44
CA ASP A 65 1.78 -15.21 1.92
C ASP A 65 0.64 -14.28 1.47
N ILE A 66 0.01 -13.61 2.44
CA ILE A 66 -1.09 -12.68 2.21
C ILE A 66 -0.64 -11.41 1.47
N ASN A 67 0.66 -11.09 1.48
CA ASN A 67 1.21 -9.95 0.76
C ASN A 67 1.44 -10.23 -0.73
N TYR A 68 1.44 -11.51 -1.14
CA TYR A 68 1.66 -11.93 -2.52
C TYR A 68 0.47 -12.78 -3.01
N LEU A 69 -0.69 -12.13 -3.15
CA LEU A 69 -1.97 -12.76 -3.50
C LEU A 69 -1.97 -13.51 -4.86
N ASN A 70 -0.96 -13.30 -5.70
CA ASN A 70 -0.80 -13.98 -6.99
C ASN A 70 0.16 -15.19 -6.93
N ASN A 71 0.83 -15.43 -5.80
CA ASN A 71 1.74 -16.56 -5.60
C ASN A 71 1.06 -17.63 -4.75
N MET A 72 0.68 -18.75 -5.36
CA MET A 72 -0.09 -19.81 -4.71
C MET A 72 0.60 -21.15 -4.83
N THR A 73 0.26 -22.07 -3.94
CA THR A 73 0.72 -23.45 -3.99
C THR A 73 -0.45 -24.40 -4.17
N PHE A 74 -0.23 -25.46 -4.91
CA PHE A 74 -1.23 -26.48 -5.22
C PHE A 74 -0.70 -27.84 -4.82
N THR A 75 -1.58 -28.69 -4.29
CA THR A 75 -1.23 -30.04 -3.87
C THR A 75 -2.29 -31.02 -4.33
N SER A 76 -1.90 -31.94 -5.20
CA SER A 76 -2.72 -33.07 -5.59
C SER A 76 -2.92 -34.00 -4.40
N ARG A 77 -4.19 -34.33 -4.15
CA ARG A 77 -4.65 -35.38 -3.22
C ARG A 77 -5.38 -36.49 -3.97
N SER A 78 -5.07 -36.62 -5.26
CA SER A 78 -5.68 -37.58 -6.16
C SER A 78 -5.32 -39.01 -5.75
N THR A 79 -6.24 -39.94 -5.96
CA THR A 79 -6.05 -41.36 -5.61
C THR A 79 -6.35 -42.25 -6.80
N VAL A 80 -5.84 -43.47 -6.78
CA VAL A 80 -6.23 -44.52 -7.74
C VAL A 80 -6.48 -45.82 -6.96
N PRO A 81 -7.62 -46.51 -7.14
CA PRO A 81 -7.93 -47.70 -6.34
C PRO A 81 -6.90 -48.82 -6.45
N THR A 82 -6.31 -49.00 -7.64
CA THR A 82 -5.23 -49.97 -7.90
C THR A 82 -4.24 -49.39 -8.89
N GLY A 83 -2.94 -49.54 -8.64
CA GLY A 83 -1.86 -49.00 -9.49
C GLY A 83 -1.21 -47.76 -8.87
N THR A 84 -0.58 -46.93 -9.71
CA THR A 84 0.06 -45.68 -9.29
C THR A 84 -0.35 -44.53 -10.22
N ILE A 85 -0.41 -43.32 -9.67
CA ILE A 85 -0.49 -42.09 -10.48
C ILE A 85 0.93 -41.80 -10.97
N VAL A 86 1.08 -41.61 -12.27
CA VAL A 86 2.39 -41.42 -12.92
C VAL A 86 2.61 -40.00 -13.41
N ASP A 87 1.55 -39.20 -13.53
CA ASP A 87 1.61 -37.87 -14.14
C ASP A 87 0.56 -36.92 -13.56
N HIS A 88 0.97 -35.66 -13.34
CA HIS A 88 0.12 -34.55 -12.92
C HIS A 88 0.29 -33.38 -13.90
N LEU A 89 -0.67 -33.24 -14.82
CA LEU A 89 -0.73 -32.13 -15.76
C LEU A 89 -1.63 -31.03 -15.20
N TRP A 90 -1.05 -29.88 -14.95
CA TRP A 90 -1.72 -28.67 -14.50
C TRP A 90 -1.99 -27.75 -15.69
N ASP A 91 -3.25 -27.34 -15.85
CA ASP A 91 -3.67 -26.25 -16.72
C ASP A 91 -4.10 -25.07 -15.84
N TRP A 92 -3.37 -23.96 -15.94
CA TRP A 92 -3.57 -22.81 -15.07
C TRP A 92 -4.64 -21.84 -15.57
N ALA A 93 -5.23 -22.09 -16.75
CA ALA A 93 -6.16 -21.17 -17.42
C ALA A 93 -5.60 -19.75 -17.66
N ASP A 94 -4.26 -19.57 -17.57
CA ASP A 94 -3.54 -18.34 -17.93
C ASP A 94 -2.82 -18.47 -19.29
N GLY A 95 -3.07 -19.57 -20.01
CA GLY A 95 -2.40 -19.94 -21.25
C GLY A 95 -1.13 -20.80 -21.05
N THR A 96 -0.75 -21.07 -19.80
CA THR A 96 0.38 -21.95 -19.48
C THR A 96 -0.07 -23.28 -18.87
N THR A 97 0.74 -24.32 -19.09
CA THR A 97 0.53 -25.65 -18.52
C THR A 97 1.84 -26.15 -17.91
N ASN A 98 1.77 -26.95 -16.84
CA ASN A 98 2.92 -27.61 -16.25
C ASN A 98 2.67 -29.10 -16.11
N ASN A 99 3.64 -29.92 -16.47
CA ASN A 99 3.56 -31.36 -16.22
C ASN A 99 4.63 -31.79 -15.21
N SER A 100 4.25 -32.59 -14.22
CA SER A 100 5.21 -33.14 -13.27
C SER A 100 4.73 -34.45 -12.65
N SER A 101 5.66 -35.29 -12.19
CA SER A 101 5.35 -36.44 -11.35
C SER A 101 5.16 -36.07 -9.87
N ASN A 102 5.41 -34.81 -9.48
CA ASN A 102 5.23 -34.34 -8.12
C ASN A 102 3.76 -33.95 -7.87
N SER A 103 3.26 -34.26 -6.67
CA SER A 103 1.93 -33.84 -6.23
C SER A 103 1.87 -32.37 -5.84
N PHE A 104 3.02 -31.74 -5.51
CA PHE A 104 3.11 -30.32 -5.14
C PHE A 104 3.58 -29.44 -6.31
N MET A 105 2.93 -28.27 -6.48
CA MET A 105 3.25 -27.33 -7.53
C MET A 105 3.03 -25.86 -7.11
N PRO A 106 4.07 -25.01 -7.09
CA PRO A 106 3.91 -23.56 -6.92
C PRO A 106 3.54 -22.90 -8.26
N LYS A 107 2.72 -21.85 -8.21
CA LYS A 107 2.34 -21.06 -9.39
C LYS A 107 2.24 -19.58 -9.03
N ASN A 108 2.93 -18.77 -9.84
CA ASN A 108 2.81 -17.32 -9.84
C ASN A 108 1.90 -16.91 -11.00
N PHE A 109 0.71 -16.39 -10.70
CA PHE A 109 -0.23 -15.91 -11.70
C PHE A 109 0.17 -14.52 -12.22
N PRO A 110 -0.12 -14.22 -13.50
CA PRO A 110 0.12 -12.89 -14.06
C PRO A 110 -0.56 -11.78 -13.26
N LYS A 111 0.18 -10.70 -12.98
CA LYS A 111 -0.36 -9.49 -12.39
C LYS A 111 -1.04 -8.67 -13.48
N VAL A 112 -2.35 -8.46 -13.33
CA VAL A 112 -3.17 -7.72 -14.29
C VAL A 112 -3.97 -6.63 -13.56
N PRO A 113 -4.33 -5.52 -14.24
CA PRO A 113 -5.03 -4.39 -13.62
C PRO A 113 -6.54 -4.65 -13.37
N GLU A 114 -6.95 -5.92 -13.37
CA GLU A 114 -8.34 -6.37 -13.24
C GLU A 114 -8.40 -7.61 -12.34
N ASP A 115 -9.48 -7.72 -11.56
CA ASP A 115 -9.74 -8.90 -10.75
C ASP A 115 -9.98 -10.10 -11.70
N LYS A 116 -9.21 -11.18 -11.57
CA LYS A 116 -9.26 -12.33 -12.48
C LYS A 116 -9.43 -13.64 -11.74
N THR A 117 -10.35 -14.47 -12.24
CA THR A 117 -10.54 -15.84 -11.74
C THR A 117 -10.01 -16.83 -12.77
N TYR A 118 -9.09 -17.70 -12.33
CA TYR A 118 -8.50 -18.76 -13.13
C TYR A 118 -9.17 -20.09 -12.77
N ASN A 119 -9.76 -20.78 -13.75
CA ASN A 119 -10.28 -22.13 -13.57
C ASN A 119 -9.13 -23.13 -13.71
N VAL A 120 -8.38 -23.34 -12.64
CA VAL A 120 -7.23 -24.24 -12.63
C VAL A 120 -7.73 -25.68 -12.74
N LYS A 121 -7.13 -26.45 -13.65
CA LYS A 121 -7.42 -27.87 -13.83
C LYS A 121 -6.21 -28.71 -13.52
N LEU A 122 -6.46 -29.83 -12.84
CA LEU A 122 -5.48 -30.90 -12.65
C LEU A 122 -5.97 -32.13 -13.39
N ILE A 123 -5.17 -32.61 -14.34
CA ILE A 123 -5.38 -33.85 -15.07
C ILE A 123 -4.36 -34.86 -14.55
N VAL A 124 -4.83 -35.92 -13.89
CA VAL A 124 -3.97 -37.00 -13.39
C VAL A 124 -4.05 -38.21 -14.30
N SER A 125 -2.91 -38.85 -14.54
CA SER A 125 -2.84 -40.08 -15.33
C SER A 125 -2.39 -41.25 -14.46
N ALA A 126 -3.15 -42.34 -14.47
CA ALA A 126 -2.74 -43.60 -13.85
C ALA A 126 -1.79 -44.38 -14.77
N ASN A 127 -1.00 -45.28 -14.21
CA ASN A 127 -0.14 -46.20 -14.95
C ASN A 127 -0.90 -47.11 -15.94
N SER A 128 -2.22 -47.27 -15.75
CA SER A 128 -3.13 -47.95 -16.68
C SER A 128 -3.41 -47.17 -17.97
N GLY A 129 -3.04 -45.89 -18.02
CA GLY A 129 -3.35 -44.95 -19.10
C GLY A 129 -4.66 -44.18 -18.92
N CYS A 130 -5.49 -44.54 -17.95
CA CYS A 130 -6.72 -43.81 -17.64
C CYS A 130 -6.41 -42.45 -17.01
N LYS A 131 -7.23 -41.45 -17.32
CA LYS A 131 -7.10 -40.08 -16.82
C LYS A 131 -8.38 -39.62 -16.14
N ASP A 132 -8.22 -38.71 -15.19
CA ASP A 132 -9.33 -37.98 -14.58
C ASP A 132 -8.94 -36.51 -14.36
N THR A 133 -9.94 -35.63 -14.26
CA THR A 133 -9.75 -34.18 -14.20
C THR A 133 -10.49 -33.57 -13.02
N ALA A 134 -9.77 -32.79 -12.21
CA ALA A 134 -10.33 -31.92 -11.19
C ALA A 134 -10.22 -30.46 -11.62
N SER A 135 -11.08 -29.60 -11.09
CA SER A 135 -11.02 -28.16 -11.35
C SER A 135 -11.32 -27.35 -10.09
N LEU A 136 -10.64 -26.23 -9.92
CA LEU A 136 -10.82 -25.28 -8.82
C LEU A 136 -10.68 -23.85 -9.33
N ASN A 137 -11.61 -22.98 -8.92
CA ASN A 137 -11.52 -21.56 -9.23
C ASN A 137 -10.57 -20.85 -8.27
N VAL A 138 -9.59 -20.17 -8.84
CA VAL A 138 -8.58 -19.40 -8.12
C VAL A 138 -8.76 -17.93 -8.42
N PHE A 139 -9.05 -17.14 -7.40
CA PHE A 139 -9.22 -15.69 -7.53
C PHE A 139 -7.89 -14.97 -7.28
N VAL A 140 -7.45 -14.17 -8.25
CA VAL A 140 -6.29 -13.29 -8.16
C VAL A 140 -6.78 -11.85 -8.30
N PRO A 141 -6.63 -11.00 -7.27
CA PRO A 141 -7.08 -9.62 -7.33
C PRO A 141 -6.21 -8.79 -8.28
N ALA A 142 -6.78 -7.68 -8.74
CA ALA A 142 -6.09 -6.69 -9.54
C ALA A 142 -4.82 -6.21 -8.83
N SER A 143 -3.74 -6.08 -9.60
CA SER A 143 -2.47 -5.54 -9.14
C SER A 143 -2.09 -4.34 -9.99
N TYR A 144 -1.77 -3.22 -9.34
CA TYR A 144 -1.39 -1.97 -10.00
C TYR A 144 0.08 -1.65 -9.73
N ASN A 145 0.81 -1.30 -10.78
CA ASN A 145 2.21 -0.86 -10.65
C ASN A 145 2.24 0.67 -10.50
N ILE A 146 1.79 1.16 -9.34
CA ILE A 146 1.76 2.59 -9.05
C ILE A 146 3.11 2.99 -8.44
N SER A 147 3.70 4.04 -8.99
CA SER A 147 4.95 4.62 -8.48
C SER A 147 4.89 6.14 -8.52
N GLY A 148 5.55 6.80 -7.57
CA GLY A 148 5.59 8.25 -7.47
C GLY A 148 5.22 8.75 -6.07
N ASN A 149 4.95 10.04 -5.94
CA ASN A 149 4.58 10.63 -4.66
C ASN A 149 3.60 11.79 -4.90
N PHE A 150 3.74 12.87 -4.15
CA PHE A 150 3.11 14.15 -4.38
C PHE A 150 4.10 15.31 -4.13
N THR A 151 3.81 16.46 -4.72
CA THR A 151 4.48 17.73 -4.38
C THR A 151 3.63 18.51 -3.39
N ALA A 152 4.30 19.31 -2.55
CA ALA A 152 3.68 20.23 -1.61
C ALA A 152 4.35 21.58 -1.80
N GLU A 153 3.64 22.53 -2.41
CA GLU A 153 4.12 23.88 -2.61
C GLU A 153 3.59 24.77 -1.49
N GLN A 154 4.52 25.40 -0.76
CA GLN A 154 4.21 26.27 0.36
C GLN A 154 4.15 27.73 -0.11
N PHE A 155 3.04 28.38 0.18
CA PHE A 155 2.84 29.81 -0.06
C PHE A 155 2.76 30.50 1.29
N ASP A 156 3.87 31.12 1.69
CA ASP A 156 3.97 31.85 2.94
C ASP A 156 3.70 33.34 2.71
N ALA A 157 2.63 33.81 3.35
CA ALA A 157 2.47 35.19 3.68
C ALA A 157 2.30 35.22 5.19
N CYS A 158 3.04 36.07 5.91
CA CYS A 158 2.98 36.23 7.37
C CYS A 158 1.55 36.30 7.97
N THR A 159 0.53 36.57 7.17
CA THR A 159 -0.87 36.59 7.56
C THR A 159 -1.68 35.35 7.19
N ASN A 160 -1.30 34.59 6.15
CA ASN A 160 -2.13 33.52 5.61
C ASN A 160 -1.33 32.47 4.80
N GLU A 161 -0.59 31.62 5.50
CA GLU A 161 0.10 30.47 4.91
C GLU A 161 -0.91 29.47 4.31
N TYR A 162 -0.57 28.91 3.14
CA TYR A 162 -1.28 27.76 2.59
C TYR A 162 -0.37 26.86 1.76
N PHE A 163 -0.82 25.63 1.55
CA PHE A 163 -0.13 24.63 0.75
C PHE A 163 -1.00 24.19 -0.43
N VAL A 164 -0.37 23.90 -1.55
CA VAL A 164 -0.98 23.21 -2.70
C VAL A 164 -0.32 21.84 -2.83
N PHE A 165 -1.13 20.79 -2.71
CA PHE A 165 -0.69 19.40 -2.83
C PHE A 165 -1.13 18.83 -4.18
N THR A 166 -0.16 18.36 -4.95
CA THR A 166 -0.38 17.83 -6.31
C THR A 166 0.16 16.40 -6.39
N PRO A 167 -0.68 15.39 -6.69
CA PRO A 167 -0.21 14.04 -6.93
C PRO A 167 0.75 13.99 -8.12
N THR A 168 1.83 13.24 -7.98
CA THR A 168 2.77 12.93 -9.06
C THR A 168 2.87 11.42 -9.31
N ALA A 169 1.93 10.65 -8.74
CA ALA A 169 1.84 9.21 -8.93
C ALA A 169 1.51 8.85 -10.39
N THR A 170 2.24 7.88 -10.92
CA THR A 170 2.11 7.32 -12.27
C THR A 170 1.55 5.90 -12.21
N GLY A 171 1.01 5.40 -13.32
CA GLY A 171 0.38 4.07 -13.37
C GLY A 171 -0.96 3.99 -12.64
N VAL A 172 -1.58 5.15 -12.34
CA VAL A 172 -2.86 5.23 -11.63
C VAL A 172 -4.00 4.97 -12.62
N PRO A 173 -4.89 3.98 -12.36
CA PRO A 173 -6.02 3.68 -13.22
C PRO A 173 -7.04 4.83 -13.29
N ALA A 174 -7.76 4.92 -14.40
CA ALA A 174 -8.87 5.85 -14.54
C ALA A 174 -9.97 5.57 -13.51
N GLY A 175 -10.56 6.63 -12.96
CA GLY A 175 -11.59 6.53 -11.91
C GLY A 175 -11.05 6.30 -10.50
N ALA A 176 -9.72 6.32 -10.30
CA ALA A 176 -9.13 6.34 -8.97
C ALA A 176 -9.37 7.69 -8.27
N VAL A 177 -9.54 7.64 -6.96
CA VAL A 177 -9.79 8.79 -6.09
C VAL A 177 -8.59 9.01 -5.19
N TYR A 178 -8.06 10.23 -5.21
CA TYR A 178 -6.99 10.68 -4.32
C TYR A 178 -7.62 11.22 -3.03
N THR A 179 -7.21 10.66 -1.90
CA THR A 179 -7.64 11.05 -0.56
C THR A 179 -6.42 11.46 0.26
N TRP A 180 -6.54 12.56 0.98
CA TRP A 180 -5.48 13.20 1.73
C TRP A 180 -5.84 13.20 3.21
N ASP A 181 -4.91 12.73 4.04
CA ASP A 181 -4.91 12.90 5.48
C ASP A 181 -3.78 13.86 5.83
N PHE A 182 -4.13 15.00 6.43
CA PHE A 182 -3.16 16.05 6.78
C PHE A 182 -2.65 15.93 8.22
N ALA A 183 -3.08 14.92 8.99
CA ALA A 183 -2.70 14.73 10.40
C ALA A 183 -3.00 15.94 11.31
N ASP A 184 -3.98 16.77 10.94
CA ASP A 184 -4.34 18.02 11.64
C ASP A 184 -5.75 17.98 12.26
N ALA A 185 -6.33 16.79 12.38
CA ALA A 185 -7.68 16.53 12.89
C ALA A 185 -8.84 17.14 12.08
N THR A 186 -8.60 17.70 10.89
CA THR A 186 -9.69 18.25 10.04
C THR A 186 -10.40 17.22 9.18
N GLY A 187 -9.99 15.95 9.25
CA GLY A 187 -10.55 14.85 8.48
C GLY A 187 -9.90 14.67 7.11
N LEU A 188 -10.44 13.72 6.33
CA LEU A 188 -9.94 13.36 5.01
C LEU A 188 -10.47 14.32 3.94
N VAL A 189 -9.60 14.71 3.02
CA VAL A 189 -9.97 15.57 1.87
C VAL A 189 -9.74 14.80 0.57
N THR A 190 -10.64 14.90 -0.39
CA THR A 190 -10.48 14.27 -1.71
C THR A 190 -10.22 15.31 -2.79
N GLY A 191 -9.31 15.03 -3.72
CA GLY A 191 -9.06 15.91 -4.87
C GLY A 191 -7.65 15.80 -5.43
N SER A 192 -7.41 16.46 -6.55
CA SER A 192 -6.11 16.52 -7.22
C SER A 192 -6.11 17.69 -8.22
N PRO A 193 -5.45 18.83 -7.93
CA PRO A 193 -4.74 19.17 -6.69
C PRO A 193 -5.69 19.52 -5.53
N VAL A 194 -5.15 19.61 -4.31
CA VAL A 194 -5.88 20.12 -3.13
C VAL A 194 -5.14 21.28 -2.47
N LYS A 195 -5.90 22.27 -1.99
CA LYS A 195 -5.38 23.41 -1.22
C LYS A 195 -5.68 23.20 0.26
N LYS A 196 -4.70 23.43 1.12
CA LYS A 196 -4.84 23.24 2.57
C LYS A 196 -4.18 24.37 3.35
N GLN A 197 -4.81 24.74 4.47
CA GLN A 197 -4.26 25.65 5.47
C GLN A 197 -4.20 24.92 6.81
N PHE A 198 -3.10 25.10 7.53
CA PHE A 198 -2.91 24.54 8.86
C PHE A 198 -3.17 25.64 9.89
N THR A 199 -3.91 25.32 10.94
CA THR A 199 -4.21 26.31 12.00
C THR A 199 -2.99 26.53 12.89
N TYR A 200 -2.31 25.45 13.25
CA TYR A 200 -1.20 25.48 14.21
C TYR A 200 0.13 25.20 13.51
N GLN A 201 1.19 25.74 14.10
CA GLN A 201 2.55 25.39 13.73
C GLN A 201 2.82 23.93 14.11
N ASN A 202 3.16 23.10 13.13
CA ASN A 202 3.62 21.74 13.37
C ASN A 202 4.32 21.15 12.13
N ASP A 203 5.05 20.06 12.34
CA ASP A 203 5.48 19.19 11.26
C ASP A 203 4.40 18.11 11.05
N TYR A 204 3.61 18.26 9.98
CA TYR A 204 2.48 17.40 9.65
C TYR A 204 2.89 16.29 8.68
N ASP A 205 2.66 15.02 9.05
CA ASP A 205 2.87 13.87 8.14
C ASP A 205 1.66 13.68 7.22
N VAL A 206 1.75 14.27 6.02
CA VAL A 206 0.65 14.25 5.05
C VAL A 206 0.65 12.92 4.31
N LYS A 207 -0.47 12.20 4.37
CA LYS A 207 -0.64 10.90 3.71
C LYS A 207 -1.58 11.04 2.52
N MET A 208 -1.12 10.57 1.36
CA MET A 208 -1.93 10.44 0.15
C MET A 208 -2.30 8.97 -0.05
N THR A 209 -3.60 8.68 -0.10
CA THR A 209 -4.18 7.36 -0.36
C THR A 209 -4.93 7.37 -1.68
N ILE A 210 -4.61 6.43 -2.57
CA ILE A 210 -5.30 6.25 -3.85
C ILE A 210 -6.24 5.06 -3.73
N THR A 211 -7.52 5.29 -3.98
CA THR A 211 -8.58 4.28 -3.88
C THR A 211 -9.26 4.09 -5.23
N LEU A 212 -9.51 2.84 -5.62
CA LEU A 212 -10.27 2.50 -6.83
C LEU A 212 -11.37 1.51 -6.46
N LYS A 213 -12.62 1.84 -6.79
CA LYS A 213 -13.81 1.03 -6.47
C LYS A 213 -13.88 0.63 -4.97
N GLY A 214 -13.48 1.53 -4.08
CA GLY A 214 -13.47 1.31 -2.63
C GLY A 214 -12.28 0.51 -2.07
N LYS A 215 -11.35 0.05 -2.92
CA LYS A 215 -10.12 -0.63 -2.48
C LYS A 215 -8.94 0.34 -2.52
N ILE A 216 -8.12 0.34 -1.47
CA ILE A 216 -6.85 1.07 -1.46
C ILE A 216 -5.88 0.34 -2.40
N ILE A 217 -5.35 1.07 -3.39
CA ILE A 217 -4.42 0.51 -4.39
C ILE A 217 -3.01 1.07 -4.25
N TYR A 218 -2.85 2.20 -3.55
CA TYR A 218 -1.56 2.81 -3.28
C TYR A 218 -1.63 3.80 -2.10
N GLN A 219 -0.55 3.89 -1.33
CA GLN A 219 -0.38 4.87 -0.26
C GLN A 219 1.04 5.39 -0.22
N THR A 220 1.19 6.67 0.11
CA THR A 220 2.48 7.31 0.35
C THR A 220 2.30 8.46 1.35
N HIS A 221 3.39 8.92 1.95
CA HIS A 221 3.37 10.03 2.89
C HIS A 221 4.59 10.92 2.72
N LYS A 222 4.48 12.17 3.17
CA LYS A 222 5.58 13.13 3.20
C LYS A 222 5.33 14.16 4.31
N PRO A 223 6.32 14.42 5.19
CA PRO A 223 6.20 15.47 6.18
C PRO A 223 6.27 16.85 5.53
N VAL A 224 5.45 17.78 6.03
CA VAL A 224 5.49 19.21 5.69
C VAL A 224 5.57 20.03 6.97
N ARG A 225 6.41 21.06 6.98
CA ARG A 225 6.48 22.02 8.08
C ARG A 225 5.52 23.16 7.81
N ALA A 226 4.45 23.24 8.59
CA ALA A 226 3.53 24.36 8.54
C ALA A 226 3.83 25.34 9.67
N PHE A 227 3.75 26.62 9.36
CA PHE A 227 3.90 27.71 10.32
C PHE A 227 2.57 28.06 11.01
N GLY A 228 1.44 27.74 10.38
CA GLY A 228 0.11 27.97 10.92
C GLY A 228 -0.52 29.28 10.44
N GLN A 229 -1.74 29.55 10.88
CA GLN A 229 -2.44 30.81 10.57
C GLN A 229 -2.04 31.92 11.53
N ASN A 230 -2.20 33.18 11.12
CA ASN A 230 -1.98 34.37 11.97
C ASN A 230 -0.62 34.41 12.69
N ILE A 231 0.45 34.01 11.99
CA ILE A 231 1.84 34.05 12.48
C ILE A 231 2.48 35.44 12.44
N LYS A 232 1.72 36.48 12.08
CA LYS A 232 2.19 37.86 12.14
C LYS A 232 2.15 38.32 13.59
N PRO A 233 3.28 38.73 14.18
CA PRO A 233 3.27 39.31 15.50
C PRO A 233 2.55 40.67 15.46
N LYS A 234 1.92 41.05 16.58
CA LYS A 234 1.37 42.38 16.78
C LYS A 234 2.25 43.13 17.77
N ALA A 235 2.96 44.12 17.27
CA ALA A 235 3.79 44.99 18.10
C ALA A 235 2.88 45.88 18.96
N LEU A 236 3.05 45.83 20.27
CA LEU A 236 2.38 46.71 21.21
C LEU A 236 3.38 47.18 22.25
N MET A 237 3.40 48.49 22.48
CA MET A 237 4.31 49.14 23.40
C MET A 237 3.51 50.00 24.37
N LEU A 238 3.84 49.87 25.66
CA LEU A 238 3.39 50.76 26.71
C LEU A 238 4.58 51.59 27.21
N LYS A 239 4.26 52.71 27.85
CA LYS A 239 5.25 53.70 28.31
C LYS A 239 4.80 54.30 29.63
N ASN A 240 5.76 54.59 30.50
CA ASN A 240 5.53 55.29 31.76
C ASN A 240 6.73 56.16 32.14
N VAL A 241 6.47 57.26 32.83
CA VAL A 241 7.51 58.06 33.48
C VAL A 241 7.91 57.34 34.77
N VAL A 242 9.20 57.04 34.92
CA VAL A 242 9.77 56.40 36.11
C VAL A 242 10.17 57.46 37.13
N SER A 243 10.77 58.55 36.65
CA SER A 243 11.23 59.66 37.48
C SER A 243 11.27 60.95 36.67
N SER A 244 10.92 62.07 37.30
CA SER A 244 11.00 63.41 36.69
C SER A 244 11.58 64.38 37.72
N THR A 245 12.72 64.99 37.39
CA THR A 245 13.38 66.01 38.20
C THR A 245 13.37 67.35 37.47
N SER A 246 13.94 68.41 38.06
CA SER A 246 14.05 69.72 37.39
C SER A 246 14.96 69.69 36.16
N THR A 247 15.87 68.72 36.03
CA THR A 247 16.85 68.68 34.93
C THR A 247 16.72 67.46 34.03
N LYS A 248 16.08 66.39 34.49
CA LYS A 248 16.03 65.09 33.80
C LYS A 248 14.68 64.42 33.91
N GLU A 249 14.38 63.54 32.97
CA GLU A 249 13.22 62.65 33.01
C GLU A 249 13.60 61.26 32.50
N ILE A 250 13.20 60.22 33.24
CA ILE A 250 13.44 58.82 32.89
C ILE A 250 12.12 58.21 32.46
N TRP A 251 12.11 57.67 31.24
CA TRP A 251 10.98 56.93 30.68
C TRP A 251 11.33 55.45 30.59
N ALA A 252 10.39 54.61 31.00
CA ALA A 252 10.42 53.17 30.74
C ALA A 252 9.44 52.84 29.61
N PHE A 253 9.89 51.96 28.72
CA PHE A 253 9.11 51.40 27.63
C PHE A 253 9.07 49.90 27.78
N TYR A 254 7.88 49.31 27.69
CA TYR A 254 7.69 47.88 27.88
C TYR A 254 6.82 47.30 26.77
N SER A 255 7.22 46.13 26.28
CA SER A 255 6.51 45.41 25.25
C SER A 255 5.30 44.69 25.86
N GLN A 256 4.15 44.88 25.24
CA GLN A 256 2.93 44.06 25.41
C GLN A 256 2.59 43.35 24.10
N SER A 257 3.60 43.16 23.25
CA SER A 257 3.44 42.56 21.94
C SER A 257 3.00 41.11 22.08
N ASN A 258 2.13 40.65 21.19
CA ASN A 258 1.65 39.28 21.21
C ASN A 258 1.68 38.68 19.79
N ILE A 259 1.53 37.36 19.72
CA ILE A 259 1.36 36.64 18.47
C ILE A 259 0.30 35.57 18.70
N PRO A 260 -0.74 35.48 17.85
CA PRO A 260 -1.79 34.48 18.01
C PRO A 260 -1.28 33.04 17.97
N HIS A 261 -0.37 32.74 17.03
CA HIS A 261 0.23 31.42 16.87
C HIS A 261 1.74 31.53 16.63
N GLY A 262 2.51 30.75 17.39
CA GLY A 262 3.98 30.81 17.40
C GLY A 262 4.51 31.53 18.63
N TYR A 263 5.72 32.06 18.53
CA TYR A 263 6.37 32.80 19.61
C TYR A 263 7.26 33.91 19.07
N LEU A 264 7.48 34.95 19.89
CA LEU A 264 8.36 36.06 19.57
C LEU A 264 9.82 35.63 19.80
N THR A 265 10.67 35.86 18.81
CA THR A 265 12.10 35.54 18.83
C THR A 265 12.95 36.79 18.68
N GLY A 266 12.42 37.98 18.96
CA GLY A 266 13.24 39.18 18.99
C GLY A 266 12.45 40.41 19.39
N TYR A 267 13.07 41.21 20.24
CA TYR A 267 12.65 42.58 20.57
C TYR A 267 13.81 43.51 20.24
N ARG A 268 13.59 44.40 19.29
CA ARG A 268 14.55 45.44 18.90
C ARG A 268 13.94 46.80 19.17
N TRP A 269 14.54 47.51 20.11
CA TRP A 269 14.17 48.88 20.47
C TRP A 269 15.10 49.85 19.76
N GLU A 270 14.54 50.72 18.93
CA GLU A 270 15.23 51.82 18.30
C GLU A 270 14.82 53.09 19.03
N MET A 271 15.76 53.62 19.82
CA MET A 271 15.60 54.77 20.67
C MET A 271 16.16 56.03 19.98
N PRO A 272 15.80 57.23 20.47
CA PRO A 272 16.46 58.47 20.06
C PRO A 272 17.98 58.41 20.26
N PHE A 273 18.70 59.29 19.56
CA PHE A 273 20.17 59.37 19.62
C PHE A 273 20.89 58.11 19.10
N ASN A 274 20.28 57.37 18.17
CA ASN A 274 20.81 56.15 17.55
C ASN A 274 21.13 55.01 18.53
N ARG A 275 20.53 55.03 19.73
CA ARG A 275 20.65 53.89 20.64
C ARG A 275 19.73 52.77 20.16
N VAL A 276 20.29 51.58 20.01
CA VAL A 276 19.55 50.36 19.67
C VAL A 276 19.76 49.35 20.80
N ASP A 277 18.67 48.77 21.30
CA ASP A 277 18.70 47.62 22.22
C ASP A 277 18.09 46.41 21.50
N ASP A 278 18.90 45.37 21.29
CA ASP A 278 18.53 44.13 20.59
C ASP A 278 18.72 42.89 21.50
N ASN A 279 18.77 43.10 22.81
CA ASN A 279 19.10 42.06 23.79
C ASN A 279 17.88 41.27 24.28
N PHE A 280 16.81 41.19 23.48
CA PHE A 280 15.53 40.57 23.86
C PHE A 280 14.89 41.19 25.12
N ASN A 281 15.32 42.37 25.53
CA ASN A 281 14.76 43.07 26.66
C ASN A 281 13.29 43.40 26.38
N THR A 282 12.38 42.91 27.23
CA THR A 282 10.96 43.28 27.16
C THR A 282 10.71 44.69 27.71
N ILE A 283 11.70 45.27 28.40
CA ILE A 283 11.65 46.60 29.02
C ILE A 283 12.96 47.33 28.75
N VAL A 284 12.89 48.59 28.34
CA VAL A 284 14.05 49.48 28.16
C VAL A 284 13.76 50.82 28.82
N GLU A 285 14.71 51.31 29.62
CA GLU A 285 14.68 52.66 30.19
C GLU A 285 15.59 53.61 29.42
N GLN A 286 15.19 54.88 29.33
CA GLN A 286 15.98 55.94 28.73
C GLN A 286 15.85 57.22 29.54
N GLU A 287 17.00 57.81 29.88
CA GLU A 287 17.09 59.14 30.48
C GLU A 287 17.13 60.22 29.40
N TYR A 288 16.38 61.30 29.62
CA TYR A 288 16.34 62.49 28.78
C TYR A 288 16.67 63.73 29.60
N THR A 289 17.55 64.57 29.08
CA THR A 289 17.84 65.90 29.65
C THR A 289 16.76 66.89 29.20
N LYS A 290 16.18 67.64 30.14
CA LYS A 290 15.16 68.66 29.83
C LYS A 290 15.80 69.85 29.12
N ALA A 291 15.24 70.22 27.97
CA ALA A 291 15.68 71.39 27.19
C ALA A 291 14.94 72.67 27.63
N ALA A 292 15.30 73.81 27.05
CA ALA A 292 14.61 75.08 27.31
C ALA A 292 13.15 75.09 26.80
N THR A 293 12.83 74.22 25.85
CA THR A 293 11.48 74.00 25.32
C THR A 293 11.13 72.51 25.42
N PRO A 294 9.83 72.15 25.46
CA PRO A 294 9.42 70.76 25.42
C PRO A 294 9.89 70.08 24.13
N THR A 295 10.46 68.87 24.26
CA THR A 295 11.01 68.12 23.13
C THR A 295 10.26 66.80 22.95
N ASN A 296 9.83 66.52 21.71
CA ASN A 296 9.20 65.27 21.36
C ASN A 296 10.23 64.24 20.90
N TYR A 297 10.12 63.02 21.41
CA TYR A 297 10.94 61.90 20.99
C TYR A 297 10.07 60.74 20.52
N SER A 298 10.51 60.04 19.48
CA SER A 298 9.89 58.80 19.02
C SER A 298 10.74 57.60 19.42
N VAL A 299 10.08 56.56 19.92
CA VAL A 299 10.65 55.26 20.21
C VAL A 299 9.98 54.25 19.29
N ARG A 300 10.77 53.35 18.70
CA ARG A 300 10.28 52.32 17.79
C ARG A 300 10.62 50.94 18.35
N LEU A 301 9.61 50.10 18.46
CA LEU A 301 9.74 48.69 18.84
C LEU A 301 9.49 47.84 17.60
N ILE A 302 10.46 47.00 17.24
CA ILE A 302 10.32 45.98 16.20
C ILE A 302 10.31 44.63 16.88
N VAL A 303 9.22 43.88 16.70
CA VAL A 303 9.13 42.49 17.18
C VAL A 303 9.27 41.53 16.00
N THR A 304 9.97 40.43 16.24
CA THR A 304 10.18 39.37 15.24
C THR A 304 9.59 38.06 15.76
N SER A 305 8.83 37.35 14.92
CA SER A 305 8.33 36.00 15.23
C SER A 305 9.36 34.93 14.89
N ASN A 306 9.13 33.72 15.39
CA ASN A 306 9.90 32.53 15.06
C ASN A 306 9.89 32.13 13.57
N THR A 307 8.99 32.73 12.78
CA THR A 307 8.90 32.57 11.32
C THR A 307 9.59 33.70 10.55
N GLY A 308 10.21 34.66 11.27
CA GLY A 308 10.88 35.81 10.69
C GLY A 308 9.96 36.98 10.35
N CYS A 309 8.64 36.84 10.57
CA CYS A 309 7.69 37.93 10.37
C CYS A 309 7.92 39.05 11.39
N LYS A 310 7.86 40.30 10.92
CA LYS A 310 8.12 41.47 11.75
C LYS A 310 6.92 42.39 11.82
N ASP A 311 6.74 43.03 12.96
CA ASP A 311 5.80 44.12 13.14
C ASP A 311 6.44 45.25 13.95
N THR A 312 5.91 46.46 13.79
CA THR A 312 6.50 47.67 14.36
C THR A 312 5.46 48.46 15.14
N ALA A 313 5.79 48.84 16.37
CA ALA A 313 5.07 49.83 17.15
C ALA A 313 5.91 51.10 17.32
N VAL A 314 5.27 52.26 17.29
CA VAL A 314 5.92 53.56 17.53
C VAL A 314 5.21 54.27 18.67
N ALA A 315 5.98 54.79 19.62
CA ALA A 315 5.48 55.61 20.72
C ALA A 315 6.18 56.97 20.70
N ASN A 316 5.39 58.03 20.75
CA ASN A 316 5.89 59.39 20.89
C ASN A 316 5.77 59.84 22.35
N ILE A 317 6.83 60.37 22.93
CA ILE A 317 6.83 61.00 24.25
C ILE A 317 7.17 62.48 24.12
N THR A 318 6.72 63.26 25.09
CA THR A 318 7.06 64.68 25.21
C THR A 318 7.77 64.87 26.54
N VAL A 319 9.04 65.25 26.49
CA VAL A 319 9.81 65.61 27.68
C VAL A 319 9.59 67.10 27.95
N PRO A 320 9.13 67.49 29.14
CA PRO A 320 8.83 68.89 29.46
C PRO A 320 10.11 69.72 29.54
N ALA A 321 9.96 71.05 29.44
CA ALA A 321 11.06 71.99 29.59
C ALA A 321 11.60 72.02 31.03
N LYS A 322 12.84 72.52 31.18
CA LYS A 322 13.52 72.77 32.45
C LYS A 322 12.83 73.86 33.27
#